data_AF-A0AAN6BM48-F1
#
_entry.id   AF-A0AAN6BM48-F1
#
_cell.length_a   1.000
_cell.length_b   1.000
_cell.length_c   1.000
_cell.angle_alpha   90.00
_cell.angle_beta   90.00
_cell.angle_gamma   90.00
#
_symmetry.space_group_name_H-M   'P 1'
#
loop_
_entity.id
_entity.type
_entity.pdbx_description
1 polymer ?
#
loop_
_entity_poly.entity_id
_entity_poly.type
_entity_poly.pdbx_seq_one_letter_code
_entity_poly.pdbx_strand_id
1 'polypeptide(L)'
;MAPSNLSHRQTHNLLLISKLLSLRDTASPLTLLLDSLEQPATPLIHEYIRRARLSKVHVTLVAFETLRSFEGVDAFISARKKHPSEIVKEVGAAYQPASNVPSRRRLILIDSINPLLRSKKTDSQFHLPAFLGSFIAPPGSSLAKVETSLIVTFHQDVPTPLCGTPYSPSSFSVLSYLATTVIKLHSFSHILAQKAARDRSLAAPVFGLEEELNGVLLGRLDKPTGKESVVGIVLEMEHRRKSGRGVLEWYVLPPAARYPSNYAKEIVILLDDHPLYRPPMEPDIGMESSEPESTFELRLTERQRREREGVVLPYFDAQQGDGPGEGGRILYDMGEEDDFDEEEDEL
;
A
#
# COMPACT_ATOMS: atom_id res chain seq x y z
N MET A 1 13.08 -21.71 15.85
CA MET A 1 11.64 -21.48 16.06
C MET A 1 11.24 -20.10 15.51
N ALA A 2 11.19 -19.94 14.18
CA ALA A 2 10.90 -18.67 13.50
C ALA A 2 9.77 -18.68 12.43
N PRO A 3 9.16 -19.81 11.99
CA PRO A 3 8.17 -19.76 10.90
C PRO A 3 6.77 -19.31 11.33
N SER A 4 6.39 -19.47 12.61
CA SER A 4 5.06 -19.09 13.12
C SER A 4 4.81 -17.59 13.00
N ASN A 5 5.80 -16.77 13.39
CA ASN A 5 5.65 -15.31 13.41
C ASN A 5 5.55 -14.71 12.00
N LEU A 6 6.23 -15.32 11.01
CA LEU A 6 6.13 -14.91 9.61
C LEU A 6 4.76 -15.22 9.03
N SER A 7 4.24 -16.43 9.26
CA SER A 7 2.90 -16.81 8.80
C SER A 7 1.81 -15.93 9.43
N HIS A 8 1.95 -15.59 10.72
CA HIS A 8 1.04 -14.70 11.42
C HIS A 8 1.05 -13.29 10.80
N ARG A 9 2.24 -12.71 10.62
CA ARG A 9 2.41 -11.40 9.95
C ARG A 9 1.81 -11.39 8.55
N GLN A 10 2.04 -12.44 7.76
CA GLN A 10 1.49 -12.54 6.41
C GLN A 10 -0.04 -12.52 6.42
N THR A 11 -0.66 -13.34 7.27
CA THR A 11 -2.12 -13.37 7.41
C THR A 11 -2.69 -12.03 7.88
N HIS A 12 -2.07 -11.40 8.87
CA HIS A 12 -2.46 -10.08 9.37
C HIS A 12 -2.43 -9.02 8.26
N ASN A 13 -1.34 -8.97 7.48
CA ASN A 13 -1.17 -7.98 6.42
C ASN A 13 -2.15 -8.21 5.26
N LEU A 14 -2.42 -9.46 4.89
CA LEU A 14 -3.44 -9.78 3.89
C LEU A 14 -4.86 -9.41 4.36
N LEU A 15 -5.17 -9.60 5.65
CA LEU A 15 -6.44 -9.17 6.22
C LEU A 15 -6.55 -7.64 6.25
N LEU A 16 -5.46 -6.94 6.59
CA LEU A 16 -5.42 -5.47 6.61
C LEU A 16 -5.70 -4.88 5.23
N ILE A 17 -4.99 -5.33 4.19
CA ILE A 17 -5.23 -4.82 2.83
C ILE A 17 -6.64 -5.18 2.34
N SER A 18 -7.14 -6.38 2.68
CA SER A 18 -8.51 -6.78 2.37
C SER A 18 -9.53 -5.84 3.00
N LYS A 19 -9.34 -5.49 4.27
CA LYS A 19 -10.19 -4.55 5.02
C LYS A 19 -10.18 -3.16 4.39
N LEU A 20 -9.00 -2.65 4.05
CA LEU A 20 -8.81 -1.34 3.43
C LEU A 20 -9.46 -1.25 2.06
N LEU A 21 -9.24 -2.25 1.19
CA LEU A 21 -9.81 -2.28 -0.16
C LEU A 21 -11.32 -2.55 -0.17
N SER A 22 -11.84 -3.29 0.81
CA SER A 22 -13.28 -3.57 0.94
C SER A 22 -14.07 -2.51 1.69
N LEU A 23 -13.40 -1.46 2.21
CA LEU A 23 -13.99 -0.34 2.93
C LEU A 23 -14.81 -0.79 4.15
N ARG A 24 -14.36 -1.85 4.81
CA ARG A 24 -15.00 -2.36 6.04
C ARG A 24 -14.61 -1.48 7.23
N ASP A 25 -15.59 -1.25 8.11
CA ASP A 25 -15.46 -0.49 9.36
C ASP A 25 -14.88 0.93 9.24
N THR A 26 -14.97 1.55 8.06
CA THR A 26 -14.30 2.83 7.77
C THR A 26 -12.81 2.81 8.18
N ALA A 27 -12.12 1.70 7.90
CA ALA A 27 -10.72 1.50 8.29
C ALA A 27 -9.78 2.64 7.88
N SER A 28 -10.09 3.34 6.78
CA SER A 28 -9.39 4.55 6.35
C SER A 28 -10.40 5.61 5.90
N PRO A 29 -10.57 6.71 6.65
CA PRO A 29 -11.42 7.83 6.23
C PRO A 29 -10.85 8.56 4.99
N LEU A 30 -9.52 8.67 4.88
CA LEU A 30 -8.84 9.28 3.74
C LEU A 30 -7.72 8.37 3.23
N THR A 31 -7.92 7.81 2.04
CA THR A 31 -6.90 7.04 1.31
C THR A 31 -6.34 7.87 0.17
N LEU A 32 -5.02 8.06 0.16
CA LEU A 32 -4.29 8.77 -0.89
C LEU A 32 -3.66 7.75 -1.85
N LEU A 33 -4.04 7.82 -3.13
CA LEU A 33 -3.42 7.02 -4.19
C LEU A 33 -2.35 7.88 -4.87
N LEU A 34 -1.13 7.39 -4.87
CA LEU A 34 -0.01 8.01 -5.54
C LEU A 34 0.32 7.19 -6.79
N ASP A 35 0.08 7.78 -7.94
CA ASP A 35 0.34 7.15 -9.23
C ASP A 35 1.36 7.96 -10.04
N SER A 36 1.77 7.36 -11.16
CA SER A 36 2.71 7.92 -12.11
C SER A 36 2.26 7.62 -13.54
N LEU A 37 2.90 8.24 -14.51
CA LEU A 37 2.72 7.98 -15.94
C LEU A 37 3.03 6.53 -16.29
N GLU A 38 3.96 5.91 -15.57
CA GLU A 38 4.31 4.49 -15.74
C GLU A 38 3.18 3.58 -15.28
N GLN A 39 2.55 3.89 -14.14
CA GLN A 39 1.49 3.08 -13.55
C GLN A 39 0.34 3.96 -13.06
N PRO A 40 -0.72 4.15 -13.86
CA PRO A 40 -1.89 4.94 -13.45
C PRO A 40 -2.73 4.23 -12.39
N ALA A 41 -3.50 4.99 -11.61
CA ALA A 41 -4.38 4.49 -10.55
C ALA A 41 -5.66 3.79 -11.03
N THR A 42 -6.02 3.92 -12.30
CA THR A 42 -7.28 3.39 -12.86
C THR A 42 -7.55 1.90 -12.54
N PRO A 43 -6.57 0.98 -12.62
CA PRO A 43 -6.81 -0.43 -12.29
C PRO A 43 -7.19 -0.64 -10.83
N LEU A 44 -6.60 0.12 -9.91
CA LEU A 44 -6.94 0.07 -8.49
C LEU A 44 -8.29 0.72 -8.22
N ILE A 45 -8.62 1.83 -8.89
CA ILE A 45 -9.93 2.49 -8.81
C ILE A 45 -11.04 1.52 -9.25
N HIS A 46 -10.85 0.78 -10.35
CA HIS A 46 -11.80 -0.25 -10.77
C HIS A 46 -11.97 -1.35 -9.73
N GLU A 47 -10.90 -1.72 -9.02
CA GLU A 47 -10.97 -2.71 -7.95
C GLU A 47 -11.76 -2.19 -6.74
N TYR A 48 -11.60 -0.91 -6.36
CA TYR A 48 -12.44 -0.28 -5.34
C TYR A 48 -13.91 -0.26 -5.75
N ILE A 49 -14.22 0.11 -6.99
CA ILE A 49 -15.60 0.13 -7.51
C ILE A 49 -16.19 -1.29 -7.47
N ARG A 50 -15.43 -2.29 -7.91
CA ARG A 50 -15.85 -3.69 -7.89
C ARG A 50 -16.18 -4.16 -6.47
N ARG A 51 -15.28 -3.92 -5.50
CA ARG A 51 -15.49 -4.30 -4.09
C ARG A 51 -16.65 -3.53 -3.46
N ALA A 52 -16.81 -2.25 -3.75
CA ALA A 52 -17.92 -1.43 -3.29
C ALA A 52 -19.28 -1.95 -3.80
N ARG A 53 -19.35 -2.42 -5.05
CA ARG A 53 -20.56 -3.04 -5.59
C ARG A 53 -20.91 -4.35 -4.89
N LEU A 54 -19.91 -5.18 -4.61
CA LEU A 54 -20.10 -6.43 -3.86
C LEU A 54 -20.61 -6.17 -2.44
N SER A 55 -20.17 -5.08 -1.81
CA SER A 55 -20.57 -4.68 -0.45
C SER A 55 -21.78 -3.73 -0.40
N LYS A 56 -22.42 -3.45 -1.55
CA LYS A 56 -23.57 -2.55 -1.71
C LYS A 56 -23.31 -1.15 -1.13
N VAL A 57 -22.12 -0.61 -1.34
CA VAL A 57 -21.71 0.74 -0.95
C VAL A 57 -22.04 1.72 -2.08
N HIS A 58 -22.58 2.90 -1.74
CA HIS A 58 -22.86 3.93 -2.75
C HIS A 58 -21.56 4.57 -3.24
N VAL A 59 -21.31 4.54 -4.55
CA VAL A 59 -20.07 5.06 -5.15
C VAL A 59 -20.34 6.37 -5.89
N THR A 60 -19.70 7.45 -5.44
CA THR A 60 -19.68 8.75 -6.11
C THR A 60 -18.31 9.00 -6.73
N LEU A 61 -18.25 9.23 -8.05
CA LEU A 61 -17.03 9.64 -8.75
C LEU A 61 -17.03 11.15 -9.01
N VAL A 62 -16.03 11.84 -8.48
CA VAL A 62 -15.71 13.24 -8.76
C VAL A 62 -14.63 13.28 -9.83
N ALA A 63 -14.99 13.77 -11.01
CA ALA A 63 -14.20 13.67 -12.22
C ALA A 63 -13.62 15.05 -12.65
N PHE A 64 -12.33 15.25 -12.43
CA PHE A 64 -11.54 16.36 -12.95
C PHE A 64 -10.99 16.08 -14.35
N GLU A 65 -10.48 14.88 -14.58
CA GLU A 65 -9.83 14.48 -15.84
C GLU A 65 -10.52 13.32 -16.55
N THR A 66 -11.37 12.57 -15.85
CA THR A 66 -12.20 11.52 -16.39
C THR A 66 -13.35 12.13 -17.20
N LEU A 67 -13.54 11.65 -18.44
CA LEU A 67 -14.60 12.14 -19.34
C LEU A 67 -15.85 11.26 -19.32
N ARG A 68 -15.67 9.95 -19.12
CA ARG A 68 -16.74 8.95 -19.14
C ARG A 68 -16.78 8.26 -17.79
N SER A 69 -17.98 8.07 -17.24
CA SER A 69 -18.14 7.32 -15.99
C SER A 69 -17.60 5.91 -16.12
N PHE A 70 -17.01 5.40 -15.05
CA PHE A 70 -16.66 3.99 -14.94
C PHE A 70 -17.92 3.13 -14.75
N GLU A 71 -17.83 1.86 -15.14
CA GLU A 71 -18.94 0.92 -14.99
C GLU A 71 -19.22 0.61 -13.51
N GLY A 72 -20.46 0.86 -13.09
CA GLY A 72 -20.91 0.56 -11.72
C GLY A 72 -20.62 1.64 -10.68
N VAL A 73 -20.39 2.87 -11.15
CA VAL A 73 -20.50 4.09 -10.34
C VAL A 73 -21.97 4.50 -10.27
N ASP A 74 -22.46 4.89 -9.10
CA ASP A 74 -23.86 5.30 -8.90
C ASP A 74 -24.09 6.78 -9.25
N ALA A 75 -23.13 7.65 -8.92
CA ALA A 75 -23.19 9.07 -9.19
C ALA A 75 -21.90 9.58 -9.83
N PHE A 76 -22.03 10.26 -10.97
CA PHE A 76 -20.92 10.86 -11.71
C PHE A 76 -21.01 12.38 -11.65
N ILE A 77 -19.98 13.03 -11.11
CA ILE A 77 -19.93 14.48 -10.90
C ILE A 77 -18.73 15.04 -11.65
N SER A 78 -18.98 15.80 -12.72
CA SER A 78 -17.89 16.51 -13.40
C SER A 78 -17.46 17.72 -12.57
N ALA A 79 -16.21 17.73 -12.12
CA ALA A 79 -15.60 18.82 -11.36
C ALA A 79 -14.88 19.86 -12.24
N ARG A 80 -14.89 19.66 -13.57
CA ARG A 80 -14.21 20.55 -14.51
C ARG A 80 -14.76 21.97 -14.43
N LYS A 81 -13.85 22.94 -14.23
CA LYS A 81 -14.15 24.38 -14.20
C LYS A 81 -15.12 24.82 -13.08
N LYS A 82 -15.45 23.95 -12.13
CA LYS A 82 -16.32 24.27 -10.98
C LYS A 82 -15.53 24.81 -9.81
N HIS A 83 -16.20 25.59 -8.96
CA HIS A 83 -15.61 26.03 -7.69
C HIS A 83 -15.67 24.90 -6.64
N PRO A 84 -14.72 24.85 -5.68
CA PRO A 84 -14.72 23.81 -4.64
C PRO A 84 -16.04 23.72 -3.87
N SER A 85 -16.68 24.86 -3.58
CA SER A 85 -17.96 24.93 -2.88
C SER A 85 -19.13 24.35 -3.67
N GLU A 86 -19.11 24.44 -5.00
CA GLU A 86 -20.10 23.84 -5.89
C GLU A 86 -19.96 22.32 -5.92
N ILE A 87 -18.72 21.83 -5.99
CA ILE A 87 -18.41 20.39 -5.96
C ILE A 87 -18.94 19.77 -4.67
N VAL A 88 -18.68 20.39 -3.51
CA VAL A 88 -19.17 19.90 -2.21
C VAL A 88 -20.70 19.84 -2.18
N LYS A 89 -21.40 20.86 -2.71
CA LYS A 89 -22.87 20.88 -2.80
C LYS A 89 -23.42 19.76 -3.68
N GLU A 90 -22.84 19.56 -4.86
CA GLU A 90 -23.26 18.50 -5.78
C GLU A 90 -23.00 17.10 -5.22
N VAL A 91 -21.84 16.89 -4.59
CA VAL A 91 -21.52 15.64 -3.90
C VAL A 91 -22.48 15.41 -2.74
N GLY A 92 -22.82 16.45 -1.98
CA GLY A 92 -23.85 16.36 -0.94
C GLY A 92 -25.22 15.95 -1.50
N ALA A 93 -25.66 16.56 -2.60
CA ALA A 93 -26.95 16.29 -3.23
C ALA A 93 -27.03 14.90 -3.89
N ALA A 94 -25.91 14.36 -4.37
CA ALA A 94 -25.85 13.06 -5.03
C ALA A 94 -26.14 11.88 -4.10
N TYR A 95 -25.91 12.04 -2.79
CA TYR A 95 -26.22 11.02 -1.80
C TYR A 95 -27.51 11.38 -1.06
N GLN A 96 -28.61 10.79 -1.49
CA GLN A 96 -29.86 10.82 -0.74
C GLN A 96 -30.02 9.45 -0.07
N PRO A 97 -29.92 9.36 1.27
CA PRO A 97 -30.16 8.10 1.97
C PRO A 97 -31.63 7.71 1.73
N ALA A 98 -31.85 6.73 0.86
CA ALA A 98 -33.19 6.18 0.67
C ALA A 98 -33.63 5.53 1.98
N SER A 99 -34.82 5.88 2.48
CA SER A 99 -35.40 5.39 3.75
C SER A 99 -35.47 3.85 3.88
N ASN A 100 -35.27 3.11 2.78
CA ASN A 100 -35.42 1.66 2.69
C ASN A 100 -34.12 0.89 2.41
N VAL A 101 -32.95 1.54 2.33
CA VAL A 101 -31.68 0.84 2.11
C VAL A 101 -30.77 0.98 3.35
N PRO A 102 -30.37 -0.13 3.99
CA PRO A 102 -29.59 -0.10 5.23
C PRO A 102 -28.10 0.24 5.05
N SER A 103 -27.59 0.39 3.83
CA SER A 103 -26.18 0.68 3.59
C SER A 103 -25.87 2.16 3.86
N ARG A 104 -25.54 2.48 5.11
CA ARG A 104 -25.06 3.80 5.56
C ARG A 104 -23.63 4.14 5.09
N ARG A 105 -23.09 3.40 4.13
CA ARG A 105 -21.70 3.49 3.68
C ARG A 105 -21.62 4.14 2.31
N ARG A 106 -20.72 5.10 2.20
CA ARG A 106 -20.48 5.91 1.01
C ARG A 106 -19.01 5.90 0.65
N LEU A 107 -18.71 5.64 -0.61
CA LEU A 107 -17.38 5.79 -1.20
C LEU A 107 -17.37 7.02 -2.10
N ILE A 108 -16.45 7.94 -1.85
CA ILE A 108 -16.20 9.10 -2.72
C ILE A 108 -14.83 8.91 -3.37
N LEU A 109 -14.81 8.86 -4.69
CA LEU A 109 -13.61 8.72 -5.51
C LEU A 109 -13.29 10.06 -6.17
N ILE A 110 -12.11 10.60 -5.94
CA ILE A 110 -11.57 11.75 -6.68
C ILE A 110 -10.52 11.22 -7.66
N ASP A 111 -10.80 11.37 -8.95
CA ASP A 111 -9.94 10.84 -10.02
C ASP A 111 -8.58 11.52 -10.10
N SER A 112 -8.51 12.83 -9.84
CA SER A 112 -7.27 13.61 -9.84
C SER A 112 -7.45 14.89 -9.04
N ILE A 113 -6.65 15.09 -8.00
CA ILE A 113 -6.67 16.33 -7.21
C ILE A 113 -5.79 17.43 -7.82
N ASN A 114 -4.85 17.08 -8.70
CA ASN A 114 -3.86 18.00 -9.24
C ASN A 114 -4.47 19.23 -9.96
N PRO A 115 -5.55 19.11 -10.76
CA PRO A 115 -6.19 20.26 -11.38
C PRO A 115 -6.77 21.25 -10.37
N LEU A 116 -7.25 20.76 -9.22
CA LEU A 116 -7.75 21.60 -8.12
C LEU A 116 -6.61 22.41 -7.51
N LEU A 117 -5.47 21.77 -7.24
CA LEU A 117 -4.30 22.40 -6.62
C LEU A 117 -3.62 23.45 -7.52
N ARG A 118 -3.77 23.32 -8.85
CA ARG A 118 -3.24 24.29 -9.83
C ARG A 118 -4.20 25.42 -10.19
N SER A 119 -5.48 25.27 -9.87
CA SER A 119 -6.50 26.17 -10.38
C SER A 119 -6.28 27.57 -9.83
N LYS A 120 -6.02 28.56 -10.70
CA LYS A 120 -6.00 29.98 -10.31
C LYS A 120 -7.38 30.51 -9.88
N LYS A 121 -8.43 29.71 -10.03
CA LYS A 121 -9.81 30.02 -9.62
C LYS A 121 -10.13 29.59 -8.19
N THR A 122 -9.22 28.88 -7.51
CA THR A 122 -9.39 28.66 -6.07
C THR A 122 -9.28 30.00 -5.37
N ASP A 123 -10.25 30.30 -4.52
CA ASP A 123 -10.25 31.52 -3.71
C ASP A 123 -8.93 31.65 -2.94
N SER A 124 -8.53 32.88 -2.64
CA SER A 124 -7.35 33.16 -1.80
C SER A 124 -7.41 32.51 -0.39
N GLN A 125 -8.57 31.98 -0.02
CA GLN A 125 -8.87 31.28 1.22
C GLN A 125 -9.10 29.76 1.03
N PHE A 126 -8.71 29.17 -0.10
CA PHE A 126 -8.87 27.73 -0.29
C PHE A 126 -7.97 26.95 0.66
N HIS A 127 -8.60 26.19 1.55
CA HIS A 127 -7.92 25.29 2.49
C HIS A 127 -8.24 23.84 2.12
N LEU A 128 -7.23 23.13 1.59
CA LEU A 128 -7.35 21.72 1.21
C LEU A 128 -7.87 20.80 2.34
N PRO A 129 -7.41 20.92 3.60
CA PRO A 129 -7.93 20.08 4.69
C PRO A 129 -9.43 20.30 4.93
N ALA A 130 -9.89 21.56 4.88
CA ALA A 130 -11.30 21.90 5.08
C ALA A 130 -12.17 21.38 3.92
N PHE A 131 -11.66 21.45 2.69
CA PHE A 131 -12.33 20.89 1.51
C PHE A 131 -12.50 19.37 1.63
N LEU A 132 -11.43 18.62 1.93
CA LEU A 132 -11.52 17.17 2.10
C LEU A 132 -12.39 16.77 3.30
N GLY A 133 -12.27 17.51 4.41
CA GLY A 133 -13.06 17.31 5.62
C GLY A 133 -14.56 17.49 5.37
N SER A 134 -14.97 18.38 4.46
CA SER A 134 -16.38 18.60 4.12
C SER A 134 -17.07 17.38 3.48
N PHE A 135 -16.31 16.48 2.85
CA PHE A 135 -16.84 15.22 2.32
C PHE A 135 -17.01 14.16 3.40
N ILE A 136 -16.08 14.12 4.37
CA ILE A 136 -16.08 13.13 5.46
C ILE A 136 -17.15 13.49 6.49
N ALA A 137 -17.19 14.77 6.90
CA ALA A 137 -18.11 15.29 7.91
C ALA A 137 -18.81 16.57 7.38
N PRO A 138 -19.87 16.43 6.57
CA PRO A 138 -20.58 17.57 6.01
C PRO A 138 -21.28 18.41 7.11
N PRO A 139 -21.14 19.74 7.10
CA PRO A 139 -21.77 20.61 8.08
C PRO A 139 -23.30 20.53 7.94
N GLY A 140 -23.99 20.13 9.03
CA GLY A 140 -25.45 20.01 9.08
C GLY A 140 -26.02 18.58 9.06
N SER A 141 -25.18 17.55 8.99
CA SER A 141 -25.61 16.14 9.08
C SER A 141 -25.88 15.72 10.55
N SER A 142 -27.02 16.14 11.10
CA SER A 142 -27.43 15.83 12.48
C SER A 142 -28.21 14.51 12.65
N LEU A 143 -28.51 13.76 11.58
CA LEU A 143 -29.55 12.71 11.65
C LEU A 143 -29.14 11.26 11.35
N ALA A 144 -27.95 10.99 10.82
CA ALA A 144 -27.41 9.63 10.76
C ALA A 144 -25.90 9.67 10.50
N LYS A 145 -25.11 8.93 11.28
CA LYS A 145 -23.67 8.76 11.04
C LYS A 145 -23.49 7.98 9.73
N VAL A 146 -23.23 8.70 8.63
CA VAL A 146 -22.87 8.09 7.34
C VAL A 146 -21.38 7.78 7.38
N GLU A 147 -21.05 6.53 7.12
CA GLU A 147 -19.68 6.05 7.03
C GLU A 147 -19.12 6.41 5.65
N THR A 148 -18.35 7.49 5.57
CA THR A 148 -17.75 7.97 4.32
C THR A 148 -16.28 7.60 4.24
N SER A 149 -15.89 6.90 3.17
CA SER A 149 -14.50 6.68 2.81
C SER A 149 -14.16 7.53 1.59
N LEU A 150 -13.12 8.35 1.70
CA LEU A 150 -12.65 9.23 0.65
C LEU A 150 -11.35 8.67 0.05
N ILE A 151 -11.33 8.48 -1.26
CA ILE A 151 -10.14 8.06 -2.02
C ILE A 151 -9.76 9.20 -2.96
N VAL A 152 -8.52 9.65 -2.85
CA VAL A 152 -7.99 10.78 -3.61
C VAL A 152 -6.78 10.34 -4.39
N THR A 153 -6.79 10.55 -5.71
CA THR A 153 -5.63 10.28 -6.55
C THR A 153 -4.79 11.54 -6.73
N PHE A 154 -3.47 11.40 -6.55
CA PHE A 154 -2.48 12.43 -6.79
C PHE A 154 -1.40 11.90 -7.73
N HIS A 155 -1.29 12.53 -8.90
CA HIS A 155 -0.27 12.19 -9.89
C HIS A 155 1.06 12.82 -9.50
N GLN A 156 2.09 12.00 -9.28
CA GLN A 156 3.41 12.45 -8.84
C GLN A 156 4.15 13.24 -9.94
N ASP A 157 3.94 12.85 -11.20
CA ASP A 157 4.64 13.44 -12.36
C ASP A 157 4.06 14.78 -12.83
N VAL A 158 2.98 15.22 -12.20
CA VAL A 158 2.27 16.44 -12.56
C VAL A 158 2.86 17.58 -11.71
N PRO A 159 3.69 18.48 -12.30
CA PRO A 159 4.46 19.47 -11.53
C PRO A 159 3.57 20.35 -10.63
N THR A 160 3.87 20.37 -9.34
CA THR A 160 3.08 21.16 -8.38
C THR A 160 3.53 22.62 -8.46
N PRO A 161 2.61 23.61 -8.39
CA PRO A 161 3.00 25.01 -8.34
C PRO A 161 3.88 25.26 -7.10
N LEU A 162 4.93 26.07 -7.28
CA LEU A 162 5.80 26.48 -6.18
C LEU A 162 4.96 27.21 -5.13
N CYS A 163 5.17 26.85 -3.86
CA CYS A 163 4.46 27.48 -2.76
C CYS A 163 4.82 28.96 -2.69
N GLY A 164 3.82 29.85 -2.62
CA GLY A 164 4.04 31.29 -2.57
C GLY A 164 4.70 31.75 -1.27
N THR A 165 4.66 30.93 -0.23
CA THR A 165 5.29 31.19 1.08
C THR A 165 6.34 30.13 1.39
N PRO A 166 7.55 30.53 1.86
CA PRO A 166 8.65 29.59 2.09
C PRO A 166 8.42 28.65 3.28
N TYR A 167 7.55 29.01 4.22
CA TYR A 167 7.27 28.23 5.44
C TYR A 167 6.04 27.34 5.35
N SER A 168 5.29 27.39 4.26
CA SER A 168 4.10 26.55 4.09
C SER A 168 4.48 25.20 3.47
N PRO A 169 3.92 24.09 3.98
CA PRO A 169 4.17 22.78 3.41
C PRO A 169 3.64 22.70 1.97
N SER A 170 4.26 21.84 1.17
CA SER A 170 3.75 21.52 -0.16
C SER A 170 2.37 20.87 -0.08
N SER A 171 1.55 20.98 -1.13
CA SER A 171 0.24 20.33 -1.17
C SER A 171 0.35 18.81 -1.04
N PHE A 172 1.40 18.21 -1.61
CA PHE A 172 1.70 16.79 -1.44
C PHE A 172 1.97 16.45 0.03
N SER A 173 2.82 17.23 0.72
CA SER A 173 3.11 17.04 2.14
C SER A 173 1.85 17.13 3.00
N VAL A 174 0.95 18.07 2.71
CA VAL A 174 -0.35 18.19 3.40
C VAL A 174 -1.23 16.97 3.14
N LEU A 175 -1.35 16.51 1.89
CA LEU A 175 -2.14 15.32 1.55
C LEU A 175 -1.60 14.07 2.24
N SER A 176 -0.29 13.83 2.17
CA SER A 176 0.36 12.69 2.82
C SER A 176 0.27 12.78 4.34
N TYR A 177 0.23 13.99 4.92
CA TYR A 177 0.02 14.16 6.35
C TYR A 177 -1.42 13.84 6.77
N LEU A 178 -2.41 14.29 6.00
CA LEU A 178 -3.84 14.05 6.29
C LEU A 178 -4.29 12.61 6.04
N ALA A 179 -3.67 11.92 5.09
CA ALA A 179 -4.06 10.58 4.71
C ALA A 179 -3.79 9.58 5.84
N THR A 180 -4.80 8.75 6.14
CA THR A 180 -4.67 7.60 7.05
C THR A 180 -4.05 6.41 6.35
N THR A 181 -4.17 6.33 5.03
CA THR A 181 -3.52 5.30 4.23
C THR A 181 -2.99 5.92 2.95
N VAL A 182 -1.73 5.67 2.64
CA VAL A 182 -1.08 6.07 1.39
C VAL A 182 -0.77 4.80 0.61
N ILE A 183 -1.22 4.75 -0.65
CA ILE A 183 -0.93 3.63 -1.54
C ILE A 183 -0.17 4.20 -2.73
N LYS A 184 1.11 3.86 -2.83
CA LYS A 184 1.95 4.17 -3.99
C LYS A 184 1.90 3.01 -4.97
N LEU A 185 1.68 3.34 -6.24
CA LEU A 185 1.49 2.38 -7.31
C LEU A 185 2.76 2.21 -8.12
N HIS A 186 3.12 0.95 -8.33
CA HIS A 186 4.28 0.57 -9.13
C HIS A 186 3.89 -0.45 -10.20
N SER A 187 4.55 -0.37 -11.34
CA SER A 187 4.40 -1.37 -12.40
C SER A 187 5.05 -2.68 -11.97
N PHE A 188 4.32 -3.79 -12.03
CA PHE A 188 4.86 -5.08 -11.58
C PHE A 188 6.05 -5.54 -12.44
N SER A 189 6.04 -5.25 -13.75
CA SER A 189 7.17 -5.56 -14.63
C SER A 189 8.43 -4.77 -14.26
N HIS A 190 8.29 -3.51 -13.84
CA HIS A 190 9.42 -2.67 -13.43
C HIS A 190 10.06 -3.22 -12.15
N ILE A 191 9.24 -3.57 -11.15
CA ILE A 191 9.72 -4.17 -9.89
C ILE A 191 10.45 -5.49 -10.15
N LEU A 192 9.93 -6.36 -11.04
CA LEU A 192 10.63 -7.59 -11.39
C LEU A 192 11.95 -7.34 -12.12
N ALA A 193 12.01 -6.36 -13.01
CA ALA A 193 13.25 -6.01 -13.72
C ALA A 193 14.31 -5.46 -12.75
N GLN A 194 13.90 -4.61 -11.81
CA GLN A 194 14.76 -4.10 -10.74
C GLN A 194 15.27 -5.21 -9.83
N LYS A 195 14.39 -6.13 -9.46
CA LYS A 195 14.78 -7.32 -8.68
C LYS A 195 15.77 -8.19 -9.46
N ALA A 196 15.49 -8.52 -10.72
CA ALA A 196 16.35 -9.36 -11.53
C ALA A 196 17.75 -8.76 -11.72
N ALA A 197 17.84 -7.42 -11.83
CA ALA A 197 19.12 -6.72 -11.84
C ALA A 197 19.84 -6.84 -10.48
N ARG A 198 19.12 -6.62 -9.37
CA ARG A 198 19.67 -6.73 -8.01
C ARG A 198 20.18 -8.14 -7.69
N ASP A 199 19.42 -9.17 -8.06
CA ASP A 199 19.78 -10.57 -7.84
C ASP A 199 21.05 -10.95 -8.64
N ARG A 200 21.28 -10.28 -9.78
CA ARG A 200 22.50 -10.41 -10.60
C ARG A 200 23.60 -9.41 -10.25
N SER A 201 23.42 -8.61 -9.20
CA SER A 201 24.32 -7.51 -8.84
C SER A 201 24.61 -6.54 -9.99
N LEU A 202 23.63 -6.32 -10.87
CA LEU A 202 23.67 -5.34 -11.96
C LEU A 202 23.04 -4.02 -11.50
N ALA A 203 23.36 -2.94 -12.21
CA ALA A 203 22.67 -1.66 -12.02
C ALA A 203 21.15 -1.84 -12.27
N ALA A 204 20.34 -1.33 -11.34
CA ALA A 204 18.89 -1.41 -11.47
C ALA A 204 18.43 -0.60 -12.69
N PRO A 205 17.55 -1.15 -13.55
CA PRO A 205 16.93 -0.38 -14.61
C PRO A 205 16.09 0.74 -14.02
N VAL A 206 16.22 1.90 -14.63
CA VAL A 206 15.43 3.10 -14.36
C VAL A 206 14.34 3.17 -15.41
N PHE A 207 13.15 3.64 -15.03
CA PHE A 207 12.00 3.75 -15.92
C PHE A 207 11.46 5.18 -15.95
N GLY A 208 10.74 5.51 -17.02
CA GLY A 208 9.93 6.71 -17.11
C GLY A 208 10.74 8.01 -17.13
N LEU A 209 10.34 8.98 -16.30
CA LEU A 209 10.97 10.31 -16.28
C LEU A 209 12.40 10.27 -15.73
N GLU A 210 12.71 9.29 -14.87
CA GLU A 210 14.04 9.13 -14.28
C GLU A 210 15.08 8.61 -15.28
N GLU A 211 14.66 8.05 -16.42
CA GLU A 211 15.58 7.64 -17.49
C GLU A 211 16.34 8.85 -18.09
N GLU A 212 15.81 10.06 -17.93
CA GLU A 212 16.33 11.32 -18.52
C GLU A 212 16.55 11.22 -20.04
N LEU A 213 15.89 10.26 -20.70
CA LEU A 213 15.96 10.04 -22.13
C LEU A 213 14.99 10.96 -22.87
N ASN A 214 15.48 11.59 -23.94
CA ASN A 214 14.65 12.38 -24.82
C ASN A 214 13.74 11.48 -25.65
N GLY A 215 12.43 11.55 -25.44
CA GLY A 215 11.47 10.72 -26.17
C GLY A 215 10.02 10.93 -25.73
N VAL A 216 9.13 10.08 -26.24
CA VAL A 216 7.74 9.99 -25.79
C VAL A 216 7.65 8.88 -24.75
N LEU A 217 7.25 9.23 -23.54
CA LEU A 217 6.94 8.23 -22.52
C LEU A 217 5.64 7.52 -22.88
N LEU A 218 5.75 6.22 -23.13
CA LEU A 218 4.60 5.34 -23.27
C LEU A 218 4.23 4.85 -21.87
N GLY A 219 3.14 5.39 -21.34
CA GLY A 219 2.54 4.86 -20.11
C GLY A 219 2.05 3.43 -20.30
N ARG A 220 1.56 2.82 -19.22
CA ARG A 220 1.06 1.43 -19.22
C ARG A 220 0.12 1.16 -20.39
N LEU A 221 0.55 0.27 -21.28
CA LEU A 221 -0.30 -0.25 -22.34
C LEU A 221 -1.33 -1.22 -21.71
N ASP A 222 -2.62 -0.90 -21.80
CA ASP A 222 -3.71 -1.77 -21.32
C ASP A 222 -3.72 -3.16 -21.97
N LYS A 223 -3.05 -3.29 -23.10
CA LYS A 223 -2.80 -4.55 -23.82
C LYS A 223 -1.31 -4.66 -24.08
N PRO A 224 -0.54 -5.29 -23.19
CA PRO A 224 0.86 -5.53 -23.46
C PRO A 224 0.99 -6.55 -24.60
N THR A 225 1.58 -6.13 -25.71
CA THR A 225 1.84 -6.97 -26.87
C THR A 225 3.04 -7.87 -26.56
N GLY A 226 2.80 -9.12 -26.15
CA GLY A 226 3.86 -10.10 -25.88
C GLY A 226 3.33 -11.36 -25.20
N LYS A 227 3.91 -12.54 -25.53
CA LYS A 227 3.45 -13.85 -25.03
C LYS A 227 3.66 -14.06 -23.52
N GLU A 228 4.42 -13.20 -22.85
CA GLU A 228 4.74 -13.30 -21.41
C GLU A 228 4.67 -11.94 -20.72
N SER A 229 3.68 -11.10 -21.05
CA SER A 229 3.56 -9.87 -20.28
C SER A 229 3.15 -10.19 -18.84
N VAL A 230 4.05 -9.86 -17.92
CA VAL A 230 3.76 -9.85 -16.50
C VAL A 230 2.75 -8.73 -16.24
N VAL A 231 1.47 -9.10 -16.21
CA VAL A 231 0.38 -8.15 -15.97
C VAL A 231 0.02 -8.16 -14.48
N GLY A 232 0.08 -6.98 -13.85
CA GLY A 232 -0.30 -6.73 -12.47
C GLY A 232 0.11 -5.34 -12.05
N ILE A 233 -0.36 -4.89 -10.88
CA ILE A 233 0.12 -3.66 -10.24
C ILE A 233 0.67 -4.03 -8.87
N VAL A 234 1.74 -3.35 -8.46
CA VAL A 234 2.31 -3.47 -7.12
C VAL A 234 1.83 -2.29 -6.30
N LEU A 235 1.36 -2.56 -5.10
CA LEU A 235 0.87 -1.60 -4.12
C LEU A 235 1.89 -1.51 -2.99
N GLU A 236 2.59 -0.40 -2.89
CA GLU A 236 3.33 -0.04 -1.70
C GLU A 236 2.35 0.70 -0.77
N MET A 237 1.99 0.07 0.34
CA MET A 237 0.95 0.56 1.25
C MET A 237 1.59 1.02 2.56
N GLU A 238 1.32 2.26 2.94
CA GLU A 238 1.57 2.82 4.27
C GLU A 238 0.22 3.06 4.96
N HIS A 239 -0.06 2.34 6.04
CA HIS A 239 -1.27 2.52 6.85
C HIS A 239 -0.91 3.01 8.24
N ARG A 240 -1.52 4.11 8.68
CA ARG A 240 -1.30 4.68 10.01
C ARG A 240 -2.35 4.14 10.98
N ARG A 241 -1.88 3.38 11.98
CA ARG A 241 -2.72 2.86 13.06
C ARG A 241 -3.22 4.00 13.95
N LYS A 242 -4.18 3.70 14.83
CA LYS A 242 -4.67 4.64 15.85
C LYS A 242 -3.58 5.06 16.83
N SER A 243 -2.61 4.19 17.10
CA SER A 243 -1.41 4.48 17.90
C SER A 243 -0.47 5.49 17.24
N GLY A 244 -0.66 5.81 15.96
CA GLY A 244 0.23 6.65 15.17
C GLY A 244 1.40 5.89 14.54
N ARG A 245 1.61 4.61 14.88
CA ARG A 245 2.60 3.74 14.22
C ARG A 245 2.14 3.42 12.78
N GLY A 246 3.08 3.48 11.84
CA GLY A 246 2.85 3.16 10.43
C GLY A 246 3.17 1.70 10.10
N VAL A 247 2.28 1.04 9.36
CA VAL A 247 2.50 -0.29 8.77
C VAL A 247 2.85 -0.09 7.29
N LEU A 248 4.05 -0.52 6.89
CA LEU A 248 4.50 -0.49 5.51
C LEU A 248 4.58 -1.91 4.95
N GLU A 249 3.87 -2.18 3.86
CA GLU A 249 3.84 -3.52 3.26
C GLU A 249 3.58 -3.47 1.75
N TRP A 250 4.07 -4.47 1.03
CA TRP A 250 4.05 -4.53 -0.43
C TRP A 250 3.13 -5.65 -0.92
N TYR A 251 2.19 -5.29 -1.78
CA TYR A 251 1.19 -6.21 -2.31
C TYR A 251 1.19 -6.24 -3.83
N VAL A 252 0.73 -7.35 -4.41
CA VAL A 252 0.49 -7.50 -5.83
C VAL A 252 -1.02 -7.65 -6.05
N LEU A 253 -1.59 -6.73 -6.83
CA LEU A 253 -2.95 -6.83 -7.32
C LEU A 253 -2.92 -7.35 -8.77
N PRO A 254 -3.48 -8.54 -9.05
CA PRO A 254 -3.57 -9.05 -10.41
C PRO A 254 -4.61 -8.26 -11.23
N PRO A 255 -4.48 -8.23 -12.56
CA PRO A 255 -5.40 -7.52 -13.42
C PRO A 255 -6.81 -8.09 -13.33
N ALA A 256 -7.81 -7.20 -13.43
CA ALA A 256 -9.23 -7.55 -13.39
C ALA A 256 -9.66 -8.62 -14.43
N ALA A 257 -8.92 -8.76 -15.54
CA ALA A 257 -9.18 -9.79 -16.56
C ALA A 257 -8.94 -11.23 -16.07
N ARG A 258 -8.18 -11.43 -14.98
CA ARG A 258 -7.84 -12.78 -14.47
C ARG A 258 -8.92 -13.39 -13.57
N TYR A 259 -9.96 -12.65 -13.20
CA TYR A 259 -11.01 -13.12 -12.32
C TYR A 259 -12.39 -12.54 -12.70
N PRO A 260 -13.49 -13.25 -12.40
CA PRO A 260 -14.82 -12.75 -12.69
C PRO A 260 -15.17 -11.56 -11.79
N SER A 261 -16.03 -10.65 -12.27
CA SER A 261 -16.47 -9.46 -11.53
C SER A 261 -17.07 -9.78 -10.16
N ASN A 262 -17.77 -10.92 -10.07
CA ASN A 262 -18.45 -11.40 -8.84
C ASN A 262 -17.52 -12.17 -7.87
N TYR A 263 -16.21 -12.20 -8.12
CA TYR A 263 -15.27 -12.95 -7.29
C TYR A 263 -15.10 -12.31 -5.90
N ALA A 264 -15.70 -12.89 -4.87
CA ALA A 264 -15.73 -12.33 -3.52
C ALA A 264 -14.52 -12.70 -2.65
N LYS A 265 -13.65 -13.61 -3.11
CA LYS A 265 -12.44 -14.01 -2.37
C LYS A 265 -11.34 -12.97 -2.52
N GLU A 266 -10.44 -12.92 -1.54
CA GLU A 266 -9.26 -12.06 -1.60
C GLU A 266 -8.35 -12.50 -2.75
N ILE A 267 -7.86 -11.52 -3.50
CA ILE A 267 -7.09 -11.73 -4.75
C ILE A 267 -5.70 -11.12 -4.62
N VAL A 268 -5.52 -10.22 -3.64
CA VAL A 268 -4.24 -9.60 -3.35
C VAL A 268 -3.32 -10.62 -2.70
N ILE A 269 -2.06 -10.62 -3.12
CA ILE A 269 -1.00 -11.48 -2.61
C ILE A 269 0.14 -10.57 -2.13
N LEU A 270 0.89 -10.97 -1.11
CA LEU A 270 2.11 -10.25 -0.73
C LEU A 270 3.15 -10.36 -1.84
N LEU A 271 3.91 -9.29 -2.07
CA LEU A 271 4.95 -9.28 -3.10
C LEU A 271 5.97 -10.39 -2.87
N ASP A 272 6.33 -10.60 -1.60
CA ASP A 272 7.26 -11.61 -1.13
C ASP A 272 6.82 -13.06 -1.36
N ASP A 273 5.51 -13.28 -1.50
CA ASP A 273 4.92 -14.60 -1.73
C ASP A 273 4.63 -14.84 -3.23
N HIS A 274 4.80 -13.82 -4.08
CA HIS A 274 4.52 -13.96 -5.50
C HIS A 274 5.61 -14.83 -6.17
N PRO A 275 5.26 -15.89 -6.92
CA PRO A 275 6.23 -16.86 -7.45
C PRO A 275 7.23 -16.25 -8.44
N LEU A 276 6.83 -15.25 -9.22
CA LEU A 276 7.76 -14.52 -10.10
C LEU A 276 8.72 -13.60 -9.33
N TYR A 277 8.33 -13.15 -8.13
CA TYR A 277 9.18 -12.33 -7.30
C TYR A 277 10.13 -13.23 -6.52
N ARG A 278 9.61 -14.17 -5.72
CA ARG A 278 10.40 -15.17 -5.00
C ARG A 278 10.12 -16.55 -5.62
N PRO A 279 10.91 -17.01 -6.59
CA PRO A 279 10.73 -18.35 -7.14
C PRO A 279 10.88 -19.37 -6.02
N PRO A 280 10.00 -20.40 -5.95
CA PRO A 280 10.16 -21.46 -4.98
C PRO A 280 11.53 -22.10 -5.21
N MET A 281 12.29 -22.25 -4.13
CA MET A 281 13.53 -23.01 -4.19
C MET A 281 13.14 -24.41 -4.65
N GLU A 282 13.62 -24.82 -5.83
CA GLU A 282 13.44 -26.19 -6.29
C GLU A 282 13.97 -27.09 -5.17
N PRO A 283 13.22 -28.12 -4.74
CA PRO A 283 13.77 -29.06 -3.78
C PRO A 283 15.04 -29.64 -4.41
N ASP A 284 16.16 -29.57 -3.69
CA ASP A 284 17.44 -30.19 -4.06
C ASP A 284 17.26 -31.71 -4.20
N ILE A 285 16.65 -32.15 -5.30
CA ILE A 285 16.68 -33.54 -5.75
C ILE A 285 17.99 -33.65 -6.53
N GLY A 286 19.13 -33.60 -5.83
CA GLY A 286 20.42 -33.86 -6.46
C GLY A 286 21.69 -33.27 -5.83
N MET A 287 21.63 -32.41 -4.81
CA MET A 287 22.86 -31.90 -4.15
C MET A 287 23.27 -32.74 -2.94
N GLU A 288 23.48 -34.04 -3.13
CA GLU A 288 24.58 -34.68 -2.42
C GLU A 288 25.87 -34.31 -3.19
N SER A 289 26.77 -33.57 -2.54
CA SER A 289 28.19 -33.34 -2.94
C SER A 289 28.62 -32.15 -3.80
N SER A 290 27.81 -31.11 -3.99
CA SER A 290 28.33 -29.84 -4.49
C SER A 290 28.21 -28.75 -3.43
N GLU A 291 29.20 -28.72 -2.52
CA GLU A 291 29.50 -27.45 -1.86
C GLU A 291 29.80 -26.43 -2.96
N PRO A 292 29.35 -25.17 -2.84
CA PRO A 292 29.77 -24.14 -3.78
C PRO A 292 31.31 -24.13 -3.81
N GLU A 293 31.93 -24.15 -4.99
CA GLU A 293 33.38 -24.03 -5.16
C GLU A 293 33.84 -22.67 -4.61
N SER A 294 33.98 -22.60 -3.29
CA SER A 294 34.58 -21.46 -2.60
C SER A 294 36.08 -21.54 -2.86
N THR A 295 36.65 -20.47 -3.42
CA THR A 295 38.09 -20.37 -3.69
C THR A 295 38.95 -20.43 -2.41
N PHE A 296 38.31 -20.43 -1.24
CA PHE A 296 38.95 -20.51 0.07
C PHE A 296 38.21 -21.54 0.92
N GLU A 297 38.96 -22.47 1.52
CA GLU A 297 38.43 -23.39 2.51
C GLU A 297 38.12 -22.62 3.80
N LEU A 298 36.84 -22.32 4.03
CA LEU A 298 36.35 -21.69 5.28
C LEU A 298 36.25 -22.68 6.45
N ARG A 299 36.64 -23.94 6.23
CA ARG A 299 36.69 -24.94 7.29
C ARG A 299 37.91 -24.68 8.16
N LEU A 300 37.69 -24.67 9.47
CA LEU A 300 38.80 -24.69 10.42
C LEU A 300 39.60 -25.97 10.19
N THR A 301 40.92 -25.83 10.05
CA THR A 301 41.81 -27.00 10.08
C THR A 301 41.62 -27.74 11.41
N GLU A 302 41.84 -29.06 11.44
CA GLU A 302 41.70 -29.85 12.68
C GLU A 302 42.54 -29.27 13.83
N ARG A 303 43.68 -28.65 13.50
CA ARG A 303 44.52 -27.95 14.47
C ARG A 303 43.82 -26.73 15.07
N GLN A 304 43.23 -25.86 14.25
CA GLN A 304 42.50 -24.68 14.72
C GLN A 304 41.25 -25.05 15.50
N ARG A 305 40.58 -26.15 15.12
CA ARG A 305 39.44 -26.69 15.86
C ARG A 305 39.85 -27.16 17.25
N ARG A 306 40.95 -27.92 17.36
CA ARG A 306 41.48 -28.41 18.64
C ARG A 306 42.00 -27.27 19.53
N GLU A 307 42.61 -26.25 18.94
CA GLU A 307 43.04 -25.04 19.66
C GLU A 307 41.82 -24.27 20.19
N ARG A 308 40.74 -24.11 19.41
CA ARG A 308 39.48 -23.50 19.86
C ARG A 308 38.81 -24.28 20.99
N GLU A 309 38.76 -25.60 20.89
CA GLU A 309 38.18 -26.49 21.90
C GLU A 309 39.00 -26.49 23.22
N GLY A 310 40.30 -26.16 23.16
CA GLY A 310 41.18 -26.04 24.32
C GLY A 310 41.20 -24.66 25.00
N VAL A 311 40.53 -23.65 24.45
CA VAL A 311 40.44 -22.32 25.07
C VAL A 311 39.40 -22.36 26.19
N VAL A 312 39.88 -22.41 27.44
CA VAL A 312 39.03 -22.27 28.63
C VAL A 312 38.70 -20.80 28.82
N LEU A 313 37.50 -20.41 28.42
CA LEU A 313 36.95 -19.08 28.67
C LEU A 313 36.42 -19.01 30.12
N PRO A 314 36.83 -18.03 30.93
CA PRO A 314 36.22 -17.79 32.23
C PRO A 314 34.70 -17.66 32.09
N TYR A 315 33.93 -18.40 32.90
CA TYR A 315 32.46 -18.38 32.99
C TYR A 315 31.69 -18.98 31.81
N PHE A 316 32.34 -19.57 30.80
CA PHE A 316 31.64 -20.23 29.68
C PHE A 316 30.92 -21.52 30.11
N ASP A 317 31.49 -22.22 31.10
CA ASP A 317 30.90 -23.42 31.71
C ASP A 317 29.60 -23.12 32.46
N ALA A 318 29.32 -21.86 32.82
CA ALA A 318 28.08 -21.47 33.50
C ALA A 318 26.84 -21.49 32.59
N GLN A 319 27.01 -21.64 31.27
CA GLN A 319 25.93 -21.81 30.30
C GLN A 319 25.64 -23.28 29.99
N GLN A 320 26.60 -24.19 30.25
CA GLN A 320 26.36 -25.64 30.18
C GLN A 320 25.79 -26.05 31.54
N GLY A 321 24.54 -26.51 31.57
CA GLY A 321 23.71 -26.64 32.79
C GLY A 321 24.12 -27.68 33.83
N ASP A 322 25.42 -27.93 34.05
CA ASP A 322 25.96 -28.90 35.00
C ASP A 322 26.50 -28.27 36.31
N GLY A 323 26.34 -26.96 36.49
CA GLY A 323 26.60 -26.26 37.75
C GLY A 323 25.34 -26.12 38.63
N PRO A 324 25.45 -25.94 39.97
CA PRO A 324 24.32 -25.80 40.90
C PRO A 324 23.48 -24.53 40.69
N GLY A 325 23.83 -23.69 39.70
CA GLY A 325 22.97 -22.64 39.16
C GLY A 325 22.53 -23.06 37.76
N GLU A 326 21.26 -23.43 37.64
CA GLU A 326 20.58 -23.70 36.38
C GLU A 326 20.89 -22.55 35.40
N GLY A 327 21.51 -22.89 34.26
CA GLY A 327 22.16 -21.95 33.35
C GLY A 327 21.32 -20.72 33.02
N GLY A 328 22.02 -19.58 32.85
CA GLY A 328 21.47 -18.22 32.73
C GLY A 328 20.26 -18.06 31.80
N ARG A 329 19.09 -18.47 32.28
CA ARG A 329 17.81 -18.30 31.65
C ARG A 329 17.37 -16.88 31.99
N ILE A 330 17.49 -15.99 31.01
CA ILE A 330 17.00 -14.62 31.16
C ILE A 330 15.47 -14.72 31.21
N LEU A 331 14.90 -14.61 32.41
CA LEU A 331 13.48 -14.39 32.60
C LEU A 331 13.22 -12.90 32.39
N TYR A 332 12.41 -12.60 31.39
CA TYR A 332 11.88 -11.27 31.16
C TYR A 332 10.61 -11.11 32.00
N ASP A 333 10.65 -10.22 33.00
CA ASP A 333 9.45 -9.76 33.69
C ASP A 333 8.94 -8.52 32.97
N MET A 334 7.69 -8.58 32.48
CA MET A 334 7.08 -7.46 31.76
C MET A 334 6.82 -6.29 32.72
N GLY A 335 7.27 -5.10 32.35
CA GLY A 335 7.06 -3.87 33.13
C GLY A 335 5.83 -3.08 32.66
N GLU A 336 5.29 -2.21 33.51
CA GLU A 336 4.21 -1.27 33.15
C GLU A 336 4.61 -0.25 32.06
N GLU A 337 5.89 -0.21 31.70
CA GLU A 337 6.47 0.65 30.66
C GLU A 337 6.48 -0.01 29.26
N ASP A 338 6.10 -1.29 29.16
CA ASP A 338 5.98 -1.99 27.88
C ASP A 338 4.69 -1.55 27.16
N ASP A 339 4.84 -1.00 25.94
CA ASP A 339 3.76 -0.54 25.05
C ASP A 339 2.91 -1.74 24.54
N PHE A 340 2.08 -2.31 25.41
CA PHE A 340 1.11 -3.35 25.06
C PHE A 340 0.08 -2.79 24.04
N ASP A 341 -0.04 -3.40 22.87
CA ASP A 341 -0.97 -2.98 21.80
C ASP A 341 -2.13 -3.99 21.75
N GLU A 342 -3.31 -3.60 22.24
CA GLU A 342 -4.51 -4.45 22.22
C GLU A 342 -4.88 -4.95 20.80
N GLU A 343 -4.45 -4.27 19.73
CA GLU A 343 -4.64 -4.76 18.35
C GLU A 343 -3.61 -5.83 17.91
N GLU A 344 -2.48 -5.98 18.60
CA GLU A 344 -1.43 -7.01 18.35
C GLU A 344 -1.49 -8.17 19.35
N ASP A 345 -1.86 -7.89 20.61
CA ASP A 345 -1.66 -8.81 21.75
C ASP A 345 -2.95 -9.50 22.26
N GLU A 346 -4.12 -9.26 21.63
CA GLU A 346 -5.39 -9.90 22.02
C GLU A 346 -5.56 -11.38 21.58
N LEU A 347 -4.54 -12.06 21.04
CA LEU A 347 -4.65 -13.45 20.56
C LEU A 347 -3.49 -14.39 20.95
#